data_AF-A0A958H246-F1
#
_entry.id   AF-A0A958H246-F1
#
_cell.length_a   1.000
_cell.length_b   1.000
_cell.length_c   1.000
_cell.angle_alpha   90.00
_cell.angle_beta   90.00
_cell.angle_gamma   90.00
#
_symmetry.space_group_name_H-M   'P 1'
#
loop_
_entity.id
_entity.type
_entity.pdbx_description
1 polymer ?
#
loop_
_entity_poly.entity_id
_entity_poly.type
_entity_poly.pdbx_seq_one_letter_code
_entity_poly.pdbx_strand_id
1 'polypeptide(L)'
;VEQGYIYPHRCWSCMVPCLIHEDFQYGEVDGKVYTYCSELCKWTHINAFAGEYEGRPTPAMGRFSGKREWETVYHGWTLDKALVDLGFVRNDGKTLMPQPHLHMDDSKMWKLEHVKDLPVNSPLEGFRALSAKEREAAAAKYREGYKIRPI
;
A
#
# COMPACT_ATOMS: atom_id res chain seq x y z
N VAL A 1 -3.93 0.87 23.55
CA VAL A 1 -2.95 1.97 23.35
C VAL A 1 -2.50 1.92 21.90
N GLU A 2 -2.55 3.04 21.18
CA GLU A 2 -2.02 3.13 19.82
C GLU A 2 -0.50 2.87 19.83
N GLN A 3 -0.04 1.90 19.03
CA GLN A 3 1.33 1.38 19.05
C GLN A 3 2.34 2.27 18.31
N GLY A 4 1.88 3.34 17.66
CA GLY A 4 2.70 4.25 16.87
C GLY A 4 3.14 3.69 15.50
N TYR A 5 2.71 2.48 15.13
CA TYR A 5 2.96 1.91 13.82
C TYR A 5 2.21 2.66 12.72
N ILE A 6 2.90 3.01 11.64
CA ILE A 6 2.30 3.60 10.44
C ILE A 6 2.35 2.55 9.33
N TYR A 7 1.18 2.25 8.75
CA TYR A 7 1.11 1.36 7.60
C TYR A 7 1.80 2.02 6.40
N PRO A 8 2.76 1.34 5.73
CA PRO A 8 3.60 1.98 4.73
C PRO A 8 2.83 2.30 3.45
N HIS A 9 3.24 3.38 2.77
CA HIS A 9 2.87 3.57 1.37
C HIS A 9 3.44 2.42 0.52
N ARG A 10 2.82 2.13 -0.63
CA ARG A 10 3.33 1.16 -1.59
C ARG A 10 3.98 1.87 -2.78
N CYS A 11 5.12 1.36 -3.23
CA CYS A 11 5.78 1.88 -4.42
C CYS A 11 5.03 1.44 -5.67
N TRP A 12 4.59 2.39 -6.51
CA TRP A 12 3.91 2.08 -7.76
C TRP A 12 4.80 1.33 -8.75
N SER A 13 6.11 1.57 -8.75
CA SER A 13 7.01 0.94 -9.72
C SER A 13 7.26 -0.54 -9.41
N CYS A 14 7.75 -0.83 -8.19
CA CYS A 14 8.19 -2.18 -7.80
C CYS A 14 7.19 -2.95 -6.93
N MET A 15 6.07 -2.34 -6.51
CA MET A 15 5.05 -2.93 -5.63
C MET A 15 5.51 -3.25 -4.21
N VAL A 16 6.75 -2.92 -3.83
CA VAL A 16 7.28 -3.08 -2.47
C VAL A 16 6.82 -1.93 -1.57
N PRO A 17 6.55 -2.18 -0.27
CA PRO A 17 6.28 -1.11 0.68
C PRO A 17 7.45 -0.11 0.81
N CYS A 18 7.16 1.17 0.95
CA CYS A 18 8.13 2.25 1.12
C CYS A 18 8.67 2.28 2.56
N LEU A 19 9.50 1.31 2.93
CA LEU A 19 9.99 1.11 4.29
C LEU A 19 11.19 1.99 4.67
N ILE A 20 11.98 2.44 3.69
CA ILE A 20 13.01 3.46 3.91
C ILE A 20 12.28 4.80 3.81
N HIS A 21 11.98 5.38 4.96
CA HIS A 21 11.08 6.52 5.06
C HIS A 21 11.67 7.76 4.40
N GLU A 22 12.98 7.98 4.58
CA GLU A 22 13.74 9.10 4.05
C GLU A 22 13.73 9.14 2.52
N ASP A 23 13.72 7.97 1.88
CA ASP A 23 13.71 7.81 0.43
C ASP A 23 12.32 7.93 -0.19
N PHE A 24 11.26 8.09 0.62
CA PHE A 24 9.90 8.19 0.12
C PHE A 24 9.75 9.33 -0.89
N GLN A 25 9.22 8.99 -2.06
CA GLN A 25 8.91 9.95 -3.12
C GLN A 25 7.44 9.87 -3.51
N TYR A 26 6.96 10.95 -4.11
CA TYR A 26 5.69 10.95 -4.84
C TYR A 26 5.81 11.78 -6.12
N GLY A 27 4.88 11.60 -7.04
CA GLY A 27 4.87 12.30 -8.32
C GLY A 27 3.57 12.09 -9.08
N GLU A 28 3.38 12.86 -10.13
CA GLU A 28 2.18 12.82 -10.96
C GLU A 28 2.51 12.26 -12.35
N VAL A 29 1.67 11.35 -12.84
CA VAL A 29 1.72 10.79 -14.21
C VAL A 29 0.30 10.77 -14.73
N ASP A 30 0.07 11.33 -15.93
CA ASP A 30 -1.24 11.41 -16.58
C ASP A 30 -2.35 11.97 -15.65
N GLY A 31 -2.05 13.03 -14.89
CA GLY A 31 -3.00 13.67 -13.98
C GLY A 31 -3.27 12.91 -12.68
N LYS A 32 -2.54 11.82 -12.41
CA LYS A 32 -2.74 10.97 -11.22
C LYS A 32 -1.48 10.94 -10.36
N VAL A 33 -1.70 11.06 -9.05
CA VAL A 33 -0.63 10.99 -8.05
C VAL A 33 -0.28 9.53 -7.75
N TYR A 34 1.01 9.25 -7.60
CA TYR A 34 1.59 7.97 -7.23
C TYR A 34 2.69 8.14 -6.19
N THR A 35 2.92 7.09 -5.40
CA THR A 35 3.98 7.00 -4.40
C THR A 35 5.09 6.04 -4.83
N TYR A 36 6.32 6.31 -4.40
CA TYR A 36 7.50 5.52 -4.76
C TYR A 36 8.43 5.38 -3.55
N CYS A 37 9.17 4.27 -3.50
CA CYS A 37 10.13 4.01 -2.43
C CYS A 37 11.51 4.61 -2.68
N SER A 38 11.76 5.20 -3.85
CA SER A 38 13.02 5.86 -4.20
C SER A 38 12.88 6.79 -5.40
N GLU A 39 13.86 7.68 -5.58
CA GLU A 39 13.95 8.54 -6.77
C GLU A 39 14.07 7.73 -8.06
N LEU A 40 14.83 6.63 -8.06
CA LEU A 40 14.97 5.75 -9.22
C LEU A 40 13.63 5.09 -9.59
N CYS A 41 12.84 4.66 -8.60
CA CYS A 41 11.51 4.12 -8.86
C CYS A 41 10.59 5.17 -9.48
N LYS A 42 10.62 6.41 -8.97
CA LYS A 42 9.88 7.55 -9.54
C LYS A 42 10.32 7.83 -10.97
N TRP A 43 11.63 7.94 -11.21
CA TRP A 43 12.20 8.19 -12.54
C TRP A 43 11.82 7.10 -13.53
N THR A 44 11.84 5.84 -13.10
CA THR A 44 11.48 4.70 -13.95
C THR A 44 10.04 4.81 -14.45
N HIS A 45 9.10 5.14 -13.57
CA HIS A 45 7.70 5.29 -13.97
C HIS A 45 7.48 6.52 -14.88
N ILE A 46 8.11 7.65 -14.55
CA ILE A 46 7.90 8.92 -15.26
C ILE A 46 8.61 8.95 -16.61
N ASN A 47 9.84 8.41 -16.69
CA ASN A 47 10.73 8.60 -17.85
C ASN A 47 10.97 7.29 -18.62
N ALA A 48 11.44 6.24 -17.94
CA ALA A 48 11.82 5.00 -18.63
C ALA A 48 10.63 4.30 -19.32
N PHE A 49 9.44 4.42 -18.72
CA PHE A 49 8.19 3.90 -19.27
C PHE A 49 7.26 4.99 -19.85
N ALA A 50 7.80 6.20 -20.10
CA ALA A 50 7.11 7.20 -20.91
C ALA A 50 6.92 6.69 -22.34
N GLY A 51 6.02 7.32 -23.11
CA GLY A 51 5.86 6.99 -24.55
C GLY A 51 7.01 7.51 -25.41
N GLU A 52 7.67 8.58 -24.95
CA GLU A 52 8.83 9.19 -25.59
C GLU A 52 9.86 9.56 -24.53
N TYR A 53 11.14 9.44 -24.89
CA TYR A 53 12.27 9.84 -24.08
C TYR A 53 13.24 10.63 -24.98
N GLU A 54 13.53 11.88 -24.62
CA GLU A 54 14.41 12.78 -25.38
C GLU A 54 14.03 12.90 -26.88
N GLY A 55 12.72 12.98 -27.17
CA GLY A 55 12.20 13.14 -28.53
C GLY A 55 12.27 11.88 -29.39
N ARG A 56 12.53 10.72 -28.80
CA ARG A 56 12.48 9.41 -29.47
C ARG A 56 11.42 8.53 -28.81
N PRO A 57 10.73 7.68 -29.58
CA PRO A 57 9.92 6.63 -29.00
C PRO A 57 10.79 5.80 -28.04
N THR A 58 10.34 5.64 -26.81
CA THR A 58 10.98 4.66 -25.92
C THR A 58 10.73 3.28 -26.50
N PRO A 59 11.67 2.32 -26.37
CA PRO A 59 11.40 0.92 -26.65
C PRO A 59 10.48 0.30 -25.58
N ALA A 60 9.51 1.07 -25.05
CA ALA A 60 8.79 0.78 -23.83
C ALA A 60 8.11 -0.60 -23.90
N MET A 61 8.46 -1.43 -22.92
CA MET A 61 7.86 -2.75 -22.67
C MET A 61 6.43 -2.66 -22.08
N GLY A 62 5.79 -1.49 -22.16
CA GLY A 62 4.48 -1.18 -21.58
C GLY A 62 4.52 -0.11 -20.48
N ARG A 63 3.33 0.39 -20.09
CA ARG A 63 3.14 1.33 -18.98
C ARG A 63 2.68 0.62 -17.71
N PHE A 64 3.16 1.10 -16.58
CA PHE A 64 2.67 0.75 -15.24
C PHE A 64 1.22 1.20 -15.05
N SER A 65 0.28 0.29 -15.31
CA SER A 65 -1.16 0.58 -15.34
C SER A 65 -1.99 -0.56 -14.72
N GLY A 66 -3.30 -0.34 -14.57
CA GLY A 66 -4.23 -1.33 -14.06
C GLY A 66 -4.34 -1.38 -12.52
N LYS A 67 -5.01 -2.43 -12.02
CA LYS A 67 -5.17 -2.71 -10.59
C LYS A 67 -3.94 -3.45 -10.07
N ARG A 68 -3.00 -2.72 -9.49
CA ARG A 68 -1.70 -3.29 -9.08
C ARG A 68 -1.59 -3.52 -7.58
N GLU A 69 -2.05 -2.58 -6.77
CA GLU A 69 -1.98 -2.66 -5.31
C GLU A 69 -3.30 -3.15 -4.74
N TRP A 70 -3.23 -4.18 -3.89
CA TRP A 70 -4.41 -4.78 -3.30
C TRP A 70 -5.11 -3.79 -2.36
N GLU A 71 -4.37 -2.92 -1.69
CA GLU A 71 -4.94 -1.93 -0.77
C GLU A 71 -5.92 -1.00 -1.48
N THR A 72 -5.64 -0.61 -2.73
CA THR A 72 -6.54 0.22 -3.54
C THR A 72 -7.70 -0.59 -4.10
N VAL A 73 -7.51 -1.86 -4.43
CA VAL A 73 -8.60 -2.76 -4.85
C VAL A 73 -9.66 -2.89 -3.75
N TYR A 74 -9.23 -3.00 -2.50
CA TYR A 74 -10.10 -3.17 -1.34
C TYR A 74 -10.31 -1.87 -0.53
N HIS A 75 -9.95 -0.70 -1.07
CA HIS A 75 -10.16 0.57 -0.36
C HIS A 75 -11.65 0.77 -0.05
N GLY A 76 -11.98 1.03 1.22
CA GLY A 76 -13.35 1.20 1.71
C GLY A 76 -14.10 -0.12 1.98
N TRP A 77 -13.47 -1.28 1.77
CA TRP A 77 -14.01 -2.56 2.24
C TRP A 77 -13.72 -2.76 3.73
N THR A 78 -14.40 -3.73 4.33
CA THR A 78 -14.02 -4.26 5.63
C THR A 78 -13.03 -5.41 5.45
N LEU A 79 -12.10 -5.56 6.39
CA LEU A 79 -11.01 -6.52 6.32
C LEU A 79 -11.51 -7.96 6.26
N ASP A 80 -12.57 -8.29 7.00
CA ASP A 80 -13.23 -9.59 6.93
C ASP A 80 -13.71 -9.93 5.52
N LYS A 81 -14.33 -8.97 4.82
CA LYS A 81 -14.80 -9.17 3.43
C LYS A 81 -13.63 -9.31 2.45
N ALA A 82 -12.58 -8.49 2.60
CA ALA A 82 -11.38 -8.58 1.77
C ALA A 82 -10.67 -9.93 1.95
N LEU A 83 -10.57 -10.45 3.18
CA LEU A 83 -9.97 -11.75 3.47
C LEU A 83 -10.79 -12.92 2.88
N VAL A 84 -12.12 -12.83 2.88
CA VAL A 84 -12.98 -13.82 2.21
C VAL A 84 -12.75 -13.80 0.69
N ASP A 85 -12.76 -12.63 0.07
CA ASP A 85 -12.57 -12.47 -1.39
C ASP A 85 -11.18 -12.95 -1.85
N LEU A 86 -10.14 -12.66 -1.07
CA LEU A 86 -8.77 -13.13 -1.30
C LEU A 86 -8.58 -14.63 -1.02
N GLY A 87 -9.61 -15.31 -0.51
CA GLY A 87 -9.55 -16.72 -0.17
C GLY A 87 -8.67 -17.03 1.03
N PHE A 88 -8.53 -16.12 2.00
CA PHE A 88 -7.71 -16.26 3.22
C PHE A 88 -8.44 -16.87 4.42
N VAL A 89 -9.50 -17.64 4.16
CA VAL A 89 -10.32 -18.32 5.17
C VAL A 89 -10.22 -19.82 4.95
N ARG A 90 -10.09 -20.59 6.04
CA ARG A 90 -10.02 -22.06 6.00
C ARG A 90 -11.38 -22.65 5.58
N ASN A 91 -11.38 -23.97 5.35
CA ASN A 91 -12.57 -24.72 4.93
C ASN A 91 -13.77 -24.66 5.91
N ASP A 92 -13.55 -24.26 7.16
CA ASP A 92 -14.62 -24.07 8.15
C ASP A 92 -15.40 -22.76 7.97
N GLY A 93 -15.00 -21.92 7.00
CA GLY A 93 -15.66 -20.67 6.65
C GLY A 93 -15.48 -19.54 7.67
N LYS A 94 -14.66 -19.72 8.71
CA LYS A 94 -14.51 -18.71 9.78
C LYS A 94 -13.08 -18.50 10.27
N THR A 95 -12.23 -19.53 10.22
CA THR A 95 -10.86 -19.44 10.74
C THR A 95 -9.95 -18.84 9.70
N LEU A 96 -9.17 -17.82 10.08
CA LEU A 96 -8.23 -17.20 9.15
C LEU A 96 -7.07 -18.17 8.85
N MET A 97 -6.67 -18.24 7.60
CA MET A 97 -5.40 -18.87 7.23
C MET A 97 -4.18 -18.14 7.83
N PRO A 98 -4.06 -16.79 7.71
CA PRO A 98 -2.97 -16.07 8.36
C PRO A 98 -3.19 -16.04 9.88
N GLN A 99 -2.13 -16.34 10.63
CA GLN A 99 -2.11 -16.30 12.08
C GLN A 99 -0.87 -15.53 12.54
N PRO A 100 -0.97 -14.62 13.52
CA PRO A 100 0.18 -13.86 14.03
C PRO A 100 1.08 -14.67 14.96
N HIS A 101 0.80 -15.98 15.12
CA HIS A 101 1.54 -16.91 15.96
C HIS A 101 1.44 -18.33 15.41
N LEU A 102 2.26 -19.23 15.97
CA LEU A 102 2.27 -20.66 15.61
C LEU A 102 1.49 -21.55 16.60
N HIS A 103 0.72 -20.97 17.52
CA HIS A 103 -0.16 -21.76 18.39
C HIS A 103 -1.32 -22.34 17.57
N MET A 104 -1.41 -23.67 17.50
CA MET A 104 -2.38 -24.38 16.65
C MET A 104 -3.69 -24.75 17.33
N ASP A 105 -3.86 -24.35 18.60
CA ASP A 105 -5.11 -24.55 19.35
C ASP A 105 -6.22 -23.66 18.80
N ASP A 106 -7.42 -24.22 18.58
CA ASP A 106 -8.57 -23.47 18.03
C ASP A 106 -8.96 -22.27 18.90
N SER A 107 -8.79 -22.38 20.23
CA SER A 107 -9.08 -21.29 21.16
C SER A 107 -8.15 -20.08 20.99
N LYS A 108 -7.01 -20.26 20.31
CA LYS A 108 -6.02 -19.22 20.03
C LYS A 108 -6.10 -18.72 18.60
N MET A 109 -6.82 -19.41 17.72
CA MET A 109 -6.91 -19.05 16.31
C MET A 109 -7.63 -17.73 16.09
N TRP A 110 -7.05 -16.89 15.25
CA TRP A 110 -7.75 -15.74 14.71
C TRP A 110 -8.85 -16.17 13.74
N LYS A 111 -10.03 -15.58 13.91
CA LYS A 111 -11.25 -15.85 13.14
C LYS A 111 -11.73 -14.55 12.50
N LEU A 112 -12.60 -14.64 11.50
CA LEU A 112 -13.19 -13.47 10.83
C LEU A 112 -13.82 -12.48 11.82
N GLU A 113 -14.42 -12.97 12.90
CA GLU A 113 -15.02 -12.13 13.94
C GLU A 113 -14.01 -11.19 14.62
N HIS A 114 -12.73 -11.57 14.72
CA HIS A 114 -11.70 -10.76 15.36
C HIS A 114 -11.24 -9.56 14.50
N VAL A 115 -11.55 -9.59 13.20
CA VAL A 115 -11.20 -8.52 12.25
C VAL A 115 -12.42 -7.89 11.60
N LYS A 116 -13.61 -8.24 12.09
CA LYS A 116 -14.88 -7.80 11.53
C LYS A 116 -14.99 -6.29 11.59
N ASP A 117 -15.49 -5.71 10.50
CA ASP A 117 -15.76 -4.28 10.35
C ASP A 117 -14.50 -3.37 10.45
N LEU A 118 -13.29 -3.93 10.53
CA LEU A 118 -12.06 -3.15 10.44
C LEU A 118 -11.90 -2.61 9.01
N PRO A 119 -11.72 -1.29 8.82
CA PRO A 119 -11.66 -0.71 7.48
C PRO A 119 -10.33 -1.02 6.79
N VAL A 120 -10.39 -1.33 5.50
CA VAL A 120 -9.22 -1.36 4.62
C VAL A 120 -9.07 0.02 3.98
N ASN A 121 -8.03 0.75 4.39
CA ASN A 121 -7.74 2.09 3.89
C ASN A 121 -6.46 2.06 3.06
N SER A 122 -6.58 2.13 1.73
CA SER A 122 -5.43 2.37 0.86
C SER A 122 -4.66 3.64 1.24
N PRO A 123 -3.35 3.53 1.53
CA PRO A 123 -2.49 4.69 1.70
C PRO A 123 -2.43 5.55 0.43
N LEU A 124 -2.52 4.95 -0.76
CA LEU A 124 -2.46 5.72 -2.01
C LEU A 124 -3.73 6.53 -2.24
N GLU A 125 -4.91 5.93 -2.05
CA GLU A 125 -6.18 6.66 -2.19
C GLU A 125 -6.32 7.76 -1.13
N GLY A 126 -5.92 7.47 0.11
CA GLY A 126 -5.83 8.50 1.15
C GLY A 126 -4.89 9.65 0.75
N PHE A 127 -3.73 9.34 0.18
CA PHE A 127 -2.78 10.35 -0.30
C PHE A 127 -3.30 11.14 -1.51
N ARG A 128 -4.07 10.51 -2.41
CA ARG A 128 -4.70 11.16 -3.56
C ARG A 128 -5.80 12.14 -3.17
N ALA A 129 -6.53 11.84 -2.10
CA ALA A 129 -7.59 12.71 -1.58
C ALA A 129 -7.07 14.04 -1.00
N LEU A 130 -5.77 14.11 -0.67
CA LEU A 130 -5.13 15.32 -0.13
C LEU A 130 -4.90 16.38 -1.22
N SER A 131 -5.07 17.65 -0.85
CA SER A 131 -4.61 18.77 -1.67
C SER A 131 -3.09 18.74 -1.87
N ALA A 132 -2.55 19.50 -2.83
CA ALA A 132 -1.11 19.54 -3.07
C ALA A 132 -0.30 19.94 -1.82
N LYS A 133 -0.78 20.95 -1.09
CA LYS A 133 -0.15 21.41 0.17
C LYS A 133 -0.20 20.34 1.26
N GLU A 134 -1.33 19.65 1.40
CA GLU A 134 -1.47 18.57 2.38
C GLU A 134 -0.60 17.37 2.02
N ARG A 135 -0.44 17.05 0.73
CA ARG A 135 0.47 15.99 0.26
C ARG A 135 1.92 16.29 0.59
N GLU A 136 2.37 17.53 0.41
CA GLU A 136 3.73 17.95 0.78
C GLU A 136 3.97 17.74 2.28
N ALA A 137 3.04 18.21 3.12
CA ALA A 137 3.12 18.04 4.57
C ALA A 137 3.07 16.56 4.98
N ALA A 138 2.20 15.76 4.37
CA ALA A 138 2.09 14.33 4.64
C ALA A 138 3.36 13.57 4.22
N ALA A 139 3.95 13.91 3.07
CA ALA A 139 5.20 13.32 2.61
C ALA A 139 6.38 13.68 3.52
N ALA A 140 6.47 14.94 3.95
CA ALA A 140 7.49 15.37 4.91
C ALA A 140 7.36 14.59 6.23
N LYS A 141 6.15 14.50 6.78
CA LYS A 141 5.87 13.73 7.99
C LYS A 141 6.18 12.24 7.83
N TYR A 142 5.85 11.64 6.68
CA TYR A 142 6.16 10.23 6.45
C TYR A 142 7.67 9.96 6.45
N ARG A 143 8.47 10.90 5.91
CA ARG A 143 9.93 10.81 5.89
C ARG A 143 10.57 10.92 7.28
N GLU A 144 9.90 11.54 8.24
CA GLU A 144 10.36 11.58 9.65
C GLU A 144 10.32 10.18 10.31
N GLY A 145 9.61 9.23 9.73
CA GLY A 145 9.42 7.88 10.27
C GLY A 145 8.48 7.87 11.49
N TYR A 146 8.54 6.80 12.28
CA TYR A 146 7.71 6.65 13.48
C TYR A 146 8.45 5.87 14.57
N LYS A 147 7.96 6.00 15.81
CA LYS A 147 8.44 5.26 16.97
C LYS A 147 7.39 4.29 17.44
N ILE A 148 7.74 3.00 17.46
CA ILE A 148 6.89 1.95 18.01
C ILE A 148 6.95 2.02 19.54
N ARG A 149 5.78 1.97 20.19
CA ARG A 149 5.68 1.82 21.64
C ARG A 149 5.49 0.33 21.94
N PRO A 150 6.42 -0.34 22.62
CA PRO A 150 6.25 -1.75 22.97
C PRO A 150 5.01 -1.98 23.84
N ILE A 151 4.41 -3.17 23.70
CA ILE A 151 3.33 -3.67 24.58
C ILE A 151 3.93 -4.18 25.88
#